data_AF-A0A832CSJ2-F1
#
_entry.id   AF-A0A832CSJ2-F1
#
_cell.length_a   1.000
_cell.length_b   1.000
_cell.length_c   1.000
_cell.angle_alpha   90.00
_cell.angle_beta   90.00
_cell.angle_gamma   90.00
#
_symmetry.space_group_name_H-M   'P 1'
#
loop_
_entity.id
_entity.type
_entity.pdbx_description
1 polymer ?
#
loop_
_entity_poly.entity_id
_entity_poly.type
_entity_poly.pdbx_seq_one_letter_code
_entity_poly.pdbx_strand_id
1 'polypeptide(L)'
;AGESVKQLRDLRGVAYRLGASEPRPEGPDVIVLPSYEEVVQDKYAFAEMTRLAHLETNPHNARRLLQAHGREAVVVNPPALPLSQAEMDRVYGLPYTRKPHPSYGSRRIPAYEVVKNSVQIMRGCFGGCTFCSITAHEGRIIQSRSPQSVLQEIQRMAADPQFKGVVSDLGGPTANMYQMRCTRPEVEARCRRLSCVHPTICKLLGTDHGPLIELMRQARAQPGVRKVLIASGIRMDLARRSPQYMQELVRHHVGGHLKVAPEHIDPNVLALMKKPGKEDFEEFGRAFREASRAAGKQQYLVPYFIASHPGSTLDAMIELALFLKRNGYRPDQVQDFIPSPFDIAACTYHTGLDPFTKQPVYVAKHLRDRKLQRALLQFFKPENYFEVRRALEQAGRHDLIGNGCDCLIPAHPPKAAIEARRRRAQAAFAGDHYHAVPSRAKAKHAVQTGSPGAKQAGYRPGRKTARRRDGKR
;
A
#
# COMPACT_ATOMS: atom_id res chain seq x y z
N ALA A 1 2.21 -35.61 23.99
CA ALA A 1 2.54 -35.60 22.55
C ALA A 1 1.57 -34.68 21.84
N GLY A 2 2.03 -33.87 20.88
CA GLY A 2 1.16 -32.96 20.11
C GLY A 2 0.52 -33.64 18.90
N GLU A 3 -0.43 -32.96 18.28
CA GLU A 3 -1.04 -33.37 17.01
C GLU A 3 -0.04 -33.27 15.84
N SER A 4 -0.20 -34.14 14.84
CA SER A 4 0.52 -34.04 13.57
C SER A 4 -0.02 -32.91 12.70
N VAL A 5 0.79 -32.43 11.74
CA VAL A 5 0.36 -31.39 10.78
C VAL A 5 -0.91 -31.77 10.02
N LYS A 6 -1.13 -33.07 9.76
CA LYS A 6 -2.34 -33.56 9.09
C LYS A 6 -3.57 -33.49 10.00
N GLN A 7 -3.40 -33.71 11.30
CA GLN A 7 -4.48 -33.62 12.29
C GLN A 7 -4.90 -32.17 12.51
N LEU A 8 -3.98 -31.21 12.40
CA LEU A 8 -4.23 -29.77 12.52
C LEU A 8 -4.96 -29.14 11.31
N ARG A 9 -5.43 -29.93 10.33
CA ARG A 9 -6.09 -29.45 9.10
C ARG A 9 -7.52 -28.97 9.32
N ASP A 10 -8.12 -29.18 10.49
CA ASP A 10 -9.44 -28.68 10.86
C ASP A 10 -9.40 -27.26 11.45
N LEU A 11 -8.21 -26.78 11.84
CA LEU A 11 -8.02 -25.46 12.44
C LEU A 11 -8.41 -24.32 11.50
N ARG A 12 -9.08 -23.32 12.07
CA ARG A 12 -9.39 -22.06 11.38
C ARG A 12 -8.12 -21.31 11.00
N GLY A 13 -8.14 -20.62 9.86
CA GLY A 13 -6.99 -19.86 9.36
C GLY A 13 -5.85 -20.72 8.77
N VAL A 14 -5.98 -22.05 8.78
CA VAL A 14 -5.02 -22.95 8.13
C VAL A 14 -5.40 -23.15 6.67
N ALA A 15 -4.40 -23.08 5.80
CA ALA A 15 -4.48 -23.55 4.42
C ALA A 15 -3.60 -24.79 4.25
N TYR A 16 -4.06 -25.78 3.49
CA TYR A 16 -3.34 -27.02 3.28
C TYR A 16 -3.56 -27.59 1.88
N ARG A 17 -2.57 -28.34 1.41
CA ARG A 17 -2.64 -29.12 0.17
C ARG A 17 -3.28 -30.47 0.43
N LEU A 18 -4.23 -30.85 -0.42
CA LEU A 18 -4.75 -32.20 -0.55
C LEU A 18 -4.00 -32.93 -1.66
N GLY A 19 -3.48 -34.12 -1.33
CA GLY A 19 -2.84 -35.00 -2.31
C GLY A 19 -3.83 -35.61 -3.30
N ALA A 20 -3.30 -36.12 -4.42
CA ALA A 20 -4.10 -36.66 -5.52
C ALA A 20 -5.04 -37.83 -5.17
N SER A 21 -4.77 -38.57 -4.09
CA SER A 21 -5.59 -39.67 -3.59
C SER A 21 -6.46 -39.30 -2.39
N GLU A 22 -6.37 -38.06 -1.89
CA GLU A 22 -7.17 -37.61 -0.76
C GLU A 22 -8.55 -37.13 -1.26
N PRO A 23 -9.65 -37.54 -0.61
CA PRO A 23 -10.97 -37.06 -0.99
C PRO A 23 -11.07 -35.55 -0.75
N ARG A 24 -11.73 -34.86 -1.69
CA ARG A 24 -12.00 -33.42 -1.55
C ARG A 24 -13.13 -33.22 -0.53
N PRO A 25 -13.08 -32.17 0.30
CA PRO A 25 -14.17 -31.83 1.19
C PRO A 25 -15.39 -31.44 0.35
N GLU A 26 -16.54 -31.99 0.73
CA GLU A 26 -17.84 -31.74 0.12
C GLU A 26 -18.81 -31.21 1.18
N GLY A 27 -19.88 -30.54 0.75
CA GLY A 27 -20.93 -30.07 1.64
C GLY A 27 -21.24 -28.58 1.48
N PRO A 28 -22.29 -28.09 2.18
CA PRO A 28 -22.76 -26.71 2.09
C PRO A 28 -21.79 -25.69 2.71
N ASP A 29 -20.83 -26.15 3.52
CA ASP A 29 -19.77 -25.35 4.15
C ASP A 29 -18.51 -25.20 3.28
N VAL A 30 -18.53 -25.72 2.04
CA VAL A 30 -17.42 -25.64 1.09
C VAL A 30 -17.82 -24.79 -0.12
N ILE A 31 -16.93 -23.88 -0.51
CA ILE A 31 -17.00 -23.14 -1.77
C ILE A 31 -15.91 -23.65 -2.70
N VAL A 32 -16.35 -24.28 -3.79
CA VAL A 32 -15.47 -24.66 -4.89
C VAL A 32 -15.16 -23.42 -5.70
N LEU A 33 -13.89 -23.04 -5.72
CA LEU A 33 -13.37 -21.98 -6.56
C LEU A 33 -13.08 -22.54 -7.96
N PRO A 34 -13.08 -21.70 -9.01
CA PRO A 34 -12.51 -22.07 -10.31
C PRO A 34 -11.10 -22.66 -10.13
N SER A 35 -10.86 -23.77 -10.81
CA SER A 35 -9.60 -24.51 -10.79
C SER A 35 -8.44 -23.64 -11.27
N TYR A 36 -7.23 -24.03 -10.91
CA TYR A 36 -6.01 -23.38 -11.41
C TYR A 36 -6.00 -23.33 -12.95
N GLU A 37 -6.38 -24.43 -13.59
CA GLU A 37 -6.42 -24.54 -15.05
C GLU A 37 -7.40 -23.56 -15.68
N GLU A 38 -8.59 -23.40 -15.10
CA GLU A 38 -9.59 -22.42 -15.53
C GLU A 38 -9.10 -20.99 -15.37
N VAL A 39 -8.54 -20.62 -14.21
CA VAL A 39 -8.12 -19.23 -13.94
C VAL A 39 -6.88 -18.80 -14.73
N VAL A 40 -6.08 -19.76 -15.19
CA VAL A 40 -4.94 -19.50 -16.09
C VAL A 40 -5.43 -19.17 -17.51
N GLN A 41 -6.52 -19.79 -17.95
CA GLN A 41 -7.03 -19.66 -19.32
C GLN A 41 -8.10 -18.58 -19.47
N ASP A 42 -8.89 -18.31 -18.42
CA ASP A 42 -10.00 -17.38 -18.46
C ASP A 42 -9.94 -16.31 -17.35
N LYS A 43 -9.96 -15.06 -17.80
CA LYS A 43 -9.99 -13.88 -16.92
C LYS A 43 -11.31 -13.75 -16.16
N TYR A 44 -12.43 -14.22 -16.71
CA TYR A 44 -13.71 -14.22 -15.99
C TYR A 44 -13.70 -15.24 -14.86
N ALA A 45 -13.16 -16.44 -15.09
CA ALA A 45 -12.89 -17.42 -14.05
C ALA A 45 -11.97 -16.84 -12.95
N PHE A 46 -10.87 -16.17 -13.30
CA PHE A 46 -9.99 -15.51 -12.32
C PHE A 46 -10.74 -14.44 -11.49
N ALA A 47 -11.55 -13.62 -12.16
CA ALA A 47 -12.37 -12.61 -11.52
C ALA A 47 -13.44 -13.23 -10.60
N GLU A 48 -13.98 -14.39 -10.97
CA GLU A 48 -14.95 -15.12 -10.16
C GLU A 48 -14.32 -15.78 -8.94
N MET A 49 -13.18 -16.43 -9.09
CA MET A 49 -12.37 -16.92 -7.98
C MET A 49 -12.11 -15.82 -6.96
N THR A 50 -11.68 -14.63 -7.42
CA THR A 50 -11.42 -13.48 -6.56
C THR A 50 -12.69 -13.02 -5.83
N ARG A 51 -13.81 -12.90 -6.55
CA ARG A 51 -15.10 -12.50 -5.96
C ARG A 51 -15.54 -13.47 -4.86
N LEU A 52 -15.51 -14.77 -5.13
CA LEU A 52 -15.88 -15.82 -4.19
C LEU A 52 -14.99 -15.78 -2.95
N ALA A 53 -13.66 -15.74 -3.13
CA ALA A 53 -12.72 -15.71 -2.02
C ALA A 53 -12.94 -14.50 -1.10
N HIS A 54 -13.14 -13.31 -1.66
CA HIS A 54 -13.37 -12.09 -0.86
C HIS A 54 -14.71 -12.08 -0.12
N LEU A 55 -15.72 -12.79 -0.61
CA LEU A 55 -17.01 -12.95 0.08
C LEU A 55 -16.95 -13.90 1.28
N GLU A 56 -15.88 -14.70 1.41
CA GLU A 56 -15.62 -15.63 2.52
C GLU A 56 -14.54 -15.10 3.49
N THR A 57 -14.43 -13.77 3.63
CA THR A 57 -13.47 -13.11 4.54
C THR A 57 -14.03 -12.80 5.93
N ASN A 58 -15.36 -12.89 6.13
CA ASN A 58 -15.96 -12.68 7.45
C ASN A 58 -15.86 -13.97 8.29
N PRO A 59 -15.09 -14.00 9.39
CA PRO A 59 -14.86 -15.24 10.14
C PRO A 59 -16.15 -15.86 10.71
N HIS A 60 -17.24 -15.11 10.88
CA HIS A 60 -18.47 -15.65 11.46
C HIS A 60 -19.36 -16.40 10.45
N ASN A 61 -19.17 -16.22 9.15
CA ASN A 61 -19.97 -16.89 8.11
C ASN A 61 -19.15 -17.42 6.92
N ALA A 62 -17.82 -17.26 6.97
CA ALA A 62 -16.91 -17.76 5.97
C ALA A 62 -16.99 -19.28 5.88
N ARG A 63 -17.06 -19.75 4.65
CA ARG A 63 -16.98 -21.16 4.29
C ARG A 63 -15.55 -21.54 3.91
N ARG A 64 -15.27 -22.84 3.93
CA ARG A 64 -13.99 -23.39 3.47
C ARG A 64 -13.89 -23.17 1.97
N LEU A 65 -12.76 -22.66 1.50
CA LEU A 65 -12.47 -22.53 0.07
C LEU A 65 -11.73 -23.77 -0.42
N LEU A 66 -12.13 -24.30 -1.57
CA LEU A 66 -11.48 -25.42 -2.24
C LEU A 66 -11.13 -25.01 -3.66
N GLN A 67 -9.84 -25.02 -4.00
CA GLN A 67 -9.38 -24.81 -5.38
C GLN A 67 -8.67 -26.05 -5.89
N ALA A 68 -9.18 -26.62 -6.98
CA ALA A 68 -8.53 -27.74 -7.65
C ALA A 68 -7.27 -27.30 -8.42
N HIS A 69 -6.27 -28.18 -8.47
CA HIS A 69 -5.07 -28.04 -9.30
C HIS A 69 -4.67 -29.43 -9.81
N GLY A 70 -5.05 -29.74 -11.04
CA GLY A 70 -5.00 -31.09 -11.58
C GLY A 70 -5.73 -32.10 -10.68
N ARG A 71 -5.00 -33.14 -10.24
CA ARG A 71 -5.53 -34.16 -9.31
C ARG A 71 -5.51 -33.72 -7.85
N GLU A 72 -4.84 -32.62 -7.54
CA GLU A 72 -4.67 -32.11 -6.18
C GLU A 72 -5.64 -30.96 -5.91
N ALA A 73 -5.63 -30.44 -4.69
CA ALA A 73 -6.35 -29.22 -4.36
C ALA A 73 -5.68 -28.44 -3.23
N VAL A 74 -5.94 -27.14 -3.17
CA VAL A 74 -5.68 -26.30 -2.01
C VAL A 74 -6.99 -26.08 -1.28
N VAL A 75 -6.96 -26.32 0.02
CA VAL A 75 -8.07 -26.02 0.93
C VAL A 75 -7.66 -24.87 1.83
N VAL A 76 -8.53 -23.86 1.94
CA VAL A 76 -8.38 -22.76 2.90
C VAL A 76 -9.56 -22.81 3.86
N ASN A 77 -9.28 -23.10 5.13
CA ASN A 77 -10.33 -23.09 6.15
C ASN A 77 -10.82 -21.66 6.42
N PRO A 78 -12.03 -21.50 6.98
CA PRO A 78 -12.54 -20.21 7.40
C PRO A 78 -11.51 -19.44 8.25
N PRO A 79 -11.42 -18.09 8.13
CA PRO A 79 -10.44 -17.30 8.87
C PRO A 79 -10.53 -17.50 10.39
N ALA A 80 -9.41 -17.34 11.10
CA ALA A 80 -9.43 -17.35 12.56
C ALA A 80 -10.42 -16.30 13.10
N LEU A 81 -11.05 -16.59 14.24
CA LEU A 81 -11.85 -15.58 14.92
C LEU A 81 -10.94 -14.44 15.39
N PRO A 82 -11.43 -13.18 15.40
CA PRO A 82 -10.65 -12.06 15.90
C PRO A 82 -10.30 -12.29 17.37
N LEU A 83 -9.09 -11.91 17.76
CA LEU A 83 -8.65 -11.98 19.15
C LEU A 83 -9.54 -11.11 20.04
N SER A 84 -9.92 -11.66 21.18
CA SER A 84 -10.55 -10.90 22.25
C SER A 84 -9.59 -9.82 22.78
N GLN A 85 -10.12 -8.83 23.49
CA GLN A 85 -9.31 -7.80 24.14
C GLN A 85 -8.29 -8.42 25.11
N ALA A 86 -8.67 -9.45 25.86
CA ALA A 86 -7.77 -10.14 26.80
C ALA A 86 -6.62 -10.86 26.07
N GLU A 87 -6.90 -11.49 24.92
CA GLU A 87 -5.87 -12.12 24.10
C GLU A 87 -4.95 -11.09 23.45
N MET A 88 -5.51 -9.97 22.95
CA MET A 88 -4.73 -8.83 22.48
C MET A 88 -3.79 -8.33 23.58
N ASP A 89 -4.32 -8.10 24.78
CA ASP A 89 -3.52 -7.64 25.92
C ASP A 89 -2.43 -8.63 26.30
N ARG A 90 -2.72 -9.94 26.27
CA ARG A 90 -1.72 -10.99 26.51
C ARG A 90 -0.62 -10.96 25.45
N VAL A 91 -0.97 -10.88 24.16
CA VAL A 91 0.00 -10.86 23.05
C VAL A 91 0.93 -9.65 23.17
N TYR A 92 0.39 -8.44 23.35
CA TYR A 92 1.21 -7.23 23.49
C TYR A 92 1.86 -7.08 24.89
N GLY A 93 1.42 -7.86 25.86
CA GLY A 93 1.96 -7.93 27.22
C GLY A 93 3.11 -8.92 27.39
N LEU A 94 3.43 -9.73 26.35
CA LEU A 94 4.61 -10.59 26.38
C LEU A 94 5.89 -9.77 26.63
N PRO A 95 6.93 -10.34 27.28
CA PRO A 95 8.14 -9.63 27.68
C PRO A 95 9.09 -9.35 26.51
N TYR A 96 8.61 -8.60 25.51
CA TYR A 96 9.41 -8.19 24.36
C TYR A 96 10.53 -7.25 24.79
N THR A 97 11.74 -7.50 24.30
CA THR A 97 12.91 -6.66 24.61
C THR A 97 12.80 -5.24 24.04
N ARG A 98 11.95 -5.04 23.01
CA ARG A 98 11.85 -3.80 22.21
C ARG A 98 13.19 -3.31 21.65
N LYS A 99 14.17 -4.20 21.55
CA LYS A 99 15.50 -3.95 21.00
C LYS A 99 15.70 -4.76 19.72
N PRO A 100 16.52 -4.29 18.78
CA PRO A 100 16.91 -5.10 17.65
C PRO A 100 17.53 -6.43 18.05
N HIS A 101 17.48 -7.40 17.14
CA HIS A 101 18.14 -8.69 17.35
C HIS A 101 19.66 -8.48 17.54
N PRO A 102 20.31 -9.17 18.50
CA PRO A 102 21.73 -8.96 18.79
C PRO A 102 22.68 -9.15 17.60
N SER A 103 22.29 -9.94 16.59
CA SER A 103 23.08 -10.15 15.36
C SER A 103 23.38 -8.87 14.57
N TYR A 104 22.63 -7.79 14.79
CA TYR A 104 22.91 -6.50 14.17
C TYR A 104 24.06 -5.74 14.83
N GLY A 105 24.47 -6.11 16.05
CA GLY A 105 25.55 -5.45 16.80
C GLY A 105 25.29 -3.94 16.95
N SER A 106 26.25 -3.13 16.53
CA SER A 106 26.18 -1.65 16.56
C SER A 106 25.62 -1.02 15.28
N ARG A 107 25.15 -1.82 14.31
CA ARG A 107 24.65 -1.30 13.04
C ARG A 107 23.39 -0.47 13.25
N ARG A 108 23.31 0.66 12.55
CA ARG A 108 22.10 1.46 12.46
C ARG A 108 21.01 0.68 11.71
N ILE A 109 19.81 0.63 12.28
CA ILE A 109 18.65 0.00 11.66
C ILE A 109 17.57 1.06 11.44
N PRO A 110 17.46 1.64 10.23
CA PRO A 110 16.49 2.70 9.95
C PRO A 110 15.04 2.31 10.30
N ALA A 111 14.65 1.05 10.03
CA ALA A 111 13.31 0.55 10.35
C ALA A 111 13.03 0.52 11.86
N TYR A 112 14.04 0.27 12.69
CA TYR A 112 13.89 0.30 14.15
C TYR A 112 13.72 1.73 14.66
N GLU A 113 14.48 2.68 14.14
CA GLU A 113 14.42 4.08 14.57
C GLU A 113 13.03 4.70 14.39
N VAL A 114 12.29 4.28 13.37
CA VAL A 114 10.95 4.80 13.08
C VAL A 114 9.85 4.16 13.93
N VAL A 115 10.03 2.93 14.45
CA VAL A 115 8.99 2.19 15.20
C VAL A 115 9.28 2.00 16.69
N LYS A 116 10.52 2.22 17.15
CA LYS A 116 10.89 1.88 18.54
C LYS A 116 10.04 2.60 19.61
N ASN A 117 9.56 3.79 19.30
CA ASN A 117 8.73 4.62 20.18
C ASN A 117 7.25 4.66 19.77
N SER A 118 6.81 3.78 18.87
CA SER A 118 5.39 3.64 18.54
C SER A 118 4.72 2.57 19.39
N VAL A 119 3.42 2.74 19.60
CA VAL A 119 2.57 1.82 20.36
C VAL A 119 1.32 1.52 19.54
N GLN A 120 1.12 0.24 19.23
CA GLN A 120 -0.03 -0.25 18.49
C GLN A 120 -1.22 -0.42 19.43
N ILE A 121 -2.37 0.20 19.16
CA ILE A 121 -3.57 0.13 20.03
C ILE A 121 -4.62 -0.87 19.55
N MET A 122 -4.58 -1.27 18.28
CA MET A 122 -5.55 -2.19 17.68
C MET A 122 -5.01 -2.91 16.44
N ARG A 123 -5.74 -3.93 15.97
CA ARG A 123 -5.62 -4.58 14.66
C ARG A 123 -6.95 -4.54 13.91
N GLY A 124 -6.90 -4.76 12.61
CA GLY A 124 -8.05 -4.83 11.71
C GLY A 124 -8.42 -3.47 11.10
N CYS A 125 -9.15 -3.52 9.98
CA CYS A 125 -9.68 -2.34 9.32
C CYS A 125 -10.95 -2.66 8.52
N PHE A 126 -12.07 -2.03 8.86
CA PHE A 126 -13.34 -2.18 8.11
C PHE A 126 -13.43 -1.25 6.89
N GLY A 127 -12.33 -0.58 6.54
CA GLY A 127 -12.26 0.36 5.42
C GLY A 127 -12.55 -0.29 4.07
N GLY A 128 -12.05 -1.53 3.87
CA GLY A 128 -12.33 -2.32 2.68
C GLY A 128 -11.69 -1.82 1.39
N CYS A 129 -10.61 -1.04 1.48
CA CYS A 129 -9.89 -0.52 0.31
C CYS A 129 -9.38 -1.68 -0.56
N THR A 130 -9.62 -1.62 -1.87
CA THR A 130 -9.42 -2.76 -2.78
C THR A 130 -7.95 -3.09 -3.09
N PHE A 131 -7.04 -2.18 -2.75
CA PHE A 131 -5.58 -2.26 -2.94
C PHE A 131 -4.82 -2.45 -1.61
N CYS A 132 -5.56 -2.69 -0.51
CA CYS A 132 -5.00 -2.78 0.82
C CYS A 132 -5.18 -4.19 1.38
N SER A 133 -4.09 -4.81 1.77
CA SER A 133 -4.07 -6.18 2.29
C SER A 133 -4.43 -6.31 3.78
N ILE A 134 -4.66 -5.20 4.51
CA ILE A 134 -4.98 -5.23 5.95
C ILE A 134 -6.19 -6.12 6.23
N THR A 135 -7.24 -6.03 5.42
CA THR A 135 -8.45 -6.86 5.59
C THR A 135 -8.13 -8.35 5.45
N ALA A 136 -7.23 -8.72 4.55
CA ALA A 136 -6.83 -10.10 4.32
C ALA A 136 -5.89 -10.62 5.44
N HIS A 137 -5.02 -9.77 5.99
CA HIS A 137 -4.06 -10.15 7.02
C HIS A 137 -4.59 -10.07 8.45
N GLU A 138 -5.29 -8.99 8.79
CA GLU A 138 -5.76 -8.70 10.16
C GLU A 138 -7.27 -8.87 10.33
N GLY A 139 -8.01 -9.02 9.22
CA GLY A 139 -9.46 -9.05 9.22
C GLY A 139 -10.09 -7.65 9.20
N ARG A 140 -11.40 -7.62 8.95
CA ARG A 140 -12.19 -6.38 8.95
C ARG A 140 -12.65 -5.93 10.34
N ILE A 141 -12.69 -6.85 11.30
CA ILE A 141 -13.19 -6.62 12.66
C ILE A 141 -12.07 -5.98 13.48
N ILE A 142 -12.37 -4.85 14.13
CA ILE A 142 -11.39 -4.15 14.96
C ILE A 142 -11.15 -4.96 16.24
N GLN A 143 -9.89 -5.33 16.45
CA GLN A 143 -9.40 -5.98 17.66
C GLN A 143 -8.63 -4.93 18.47
N SER A 144 -9.18 -4.46 19.57
CA SER A 144 -8.59 -3.38 20.37
C SER A 144 -7.92 -3.93 21.62
N ARG A 145 -6.78 -3.35 22.00
CA ARG A 145 -6.19 -3.55 23.34
C ARG A 145 -6.97 -2.77 24.39
N SER A 146 -6.90 -3.18 25.65
CA SER A 146 -7.39 -2.34 26.74
C SER A 146 -6.55 -1.06 26.89
N PRO A 147 -7.13 0.03 27.44
CA PRO A 147 -6.36 1.19 27.83
C PRO A 147 -5.19 0.82 28.75
N GLN A 148 -5.43 -0.04 29.75
CA GLN A 148 -4.41 -0.46 30.70
C GLN A 148 -3.21 -1.14 30.03
N SER A 149 -3.44 -2.05 29.08
CA SER A 149 -2.38 -2.70 28.30
C SER A 149 -1.53 -1.69 27.53
N VAL A 150 -2.17 -0.72 26.88
CA VAL A 150 -1.49 0.35 26.13
C VAL A 150 -0.67 1.23 27.08
N LEU A 151 -1.25 1.68 28.19
CA LEU A 151 -0.58 2.54 29.16
C LEU A 151 0.61 1.84 29.83
N GLN A 152 0.50 0.55 30.16
CA GLN A 152 1.62 -0.23 30.71
C GLN A 152 2.79 -0.33 29.73
N GLU A 153 2.52 -0.48 28.43
CA GLU A 153 3.58 -0.46 27.42
C GLU A 153 4.24 0.92 27.32
N ILE A 154 3.45 1.99 27.38
CA ILE A 154 3.97 3.38 27.43
C ILE A 154 4.83 3.57 28.68
N GLN A 155 4.42 3.09 29.85
CA GLN A 155 5.19 3.17 31.09
C GLN A 155 6.52 2.41 30.98
N ARG A 156 6.52 1.18 30.45
CA ARG A 156 7.75 0.40 30.21
C ARG A 156 8.68 1.11 29.24
N MET A 157 8.13 1.71 28.18
CA MET A 157 8.89 2.51 27.23
C MET A 157 9.45 3.78 27.87
N ALA A 158 8.69 4.43 28.76
CA ALA A 158 9.12 5.63 29.47
C ALA A 158 10.23 5.39 30.49
N ALA A 159 10.36 4.15 30.97
CA ALA A 159 11.46 3.72 31.84
C ALA A 159 12.79 3.50 31.09
N ASP A 160 12.78 3.45 29.75
CA ASP A 160 14.01 3.34 28.96
C ASP A 160 14.78 4.69 29.01
N PRO A 161 16.05 4.72 29.46
CA PRO A 161 16.86 5.94 29.49
C PRO A 161 17.02 6.63 28.11
N GLN A 162 16.86 5.90 27.01
CA GLN A 162 16.91 6.44 25.66
C GLN A 162 15.59 7.10 25.23
N PHE A 163 14.51 6.93 25.98
CA PHE A 163 13.22 7.50 25.66
C PHE A 163 13.20 9.00 25.94
N LYS A 164 12.98 9.79 24.88
CA LYS A 164 12.99 11.25 24.95
C LYS A 164 11.63 11.84 25.35
N GLY A 165 10.74 11.05 25.95
CA GLY A 165 9.39 11.50 26.31
C GLY A 165 8.45 11.70 25.12
N VAL A 166 8.73 11.14 23.94
CA VAL A 166 7.88 11.29 22.75
C VAL A 166 7.45 9.92 22.26
N VAL A 167 6.16 9.61 22.41
CA VAL A 167 5.51 8.49 21.71
C VAL A 167 5.34 8.91 20.26
N SER A 168 6.07 8.26 19.35
CA SER A 168 6.16 8.66 17.94
C SER A 168 4.88 8.36 17.15
N ASP A 169 4.12 7.37 17.60
CA ASP A 169 2.79 7.06 17.08
C ASP A 169 1.99 6.27 18.13
N LEU A 170 0.76 6.67 18.38
CA LEU A 170 -0.23 5.89 19.12
C LEU A 170 -1.30 5.44 18.12
N GLY A 171 -1.09 4.28 17.51
CA GLY A 171 -1.66 4.01 16.19
C GLY A 171 -2.19 2.61 15.97
N GLY A 172 -2.70 2.42 14.76
CA GLY A 172 -3.23 1.16 14.24
C GLY A 172 -3.20 1.20 12.72
N PRO A 173 -3.70 0.17 12.03
CA PRO A 173 -3.82 0.20 10.56
C PRO A 173 -4.60 1.44 10.07
N THR A 174 -5.56 1.89 10.88
CA THR A 174 -6.12 3.24 10.81
C THR A 174 -6.31 3.77 12.22
N ALA A 175 -5.62 4.85 12.60
CA ALA A 175 -5.48 5.23 14.01
C ALA A 175 -6.82 5.57 14.70
N ASN A 176 -7.82 6.05 13.94
CA ASN A 176 -9.08 6.54 14.49
C ASN A 176 -10.24 5.55 14.48
N MET A 177 -9.99 4.23 14.38
CA MET A 177 -11.05 3.20 14.49
C MET A 177 -11.06 2.43 15.80
N TYR A 178 -10.26 2.84 16.79
CA TYR A 178 -10.13 2.16 18.07
C TYR A 178 -11.49 1.90 18.73
N GLN A 179 -11.76 0.64 19.09
CA GLN A 179 -13.01 0.11 19.64
C GLN A 179 -14.29 0.24 18.80
N MET A 180 -14.22 0.82 17.60
CA MET A 180 -15.35 0.90 16.68
C MET A 180 -15.74 -0.49 16.16
N ARG A 181 -17.04 -0.78 16.18
CA ARG A 181 -17.60 -2.08 15.80
C ARG A 181 -19.02 -1.95 15.29
N CYS A 182 -19.56 -3.01 14.70
CA CYS A 182 -20.99 -3.09 14.40
C CYS A 182 -21.80 -2.98 15.70
N THR A 183 -22.87 -2.18 15.71
CA THR A 183 -23.79 -2.04 16.85
C THR A 183 -24.75 -3.23 16.97
N ARG A 184 -24.78 -4.11 15.96
CA ARG A 184 -25.63 -5.31 15.89
C ARG A 184 -24.77 -6.56 15.58
N PRO A 185 -24.26 -7.27 16.60
CA PRO A 185 -23.39 -8.44 16.42
C PRO A 185 -24.02 -9.56 15.59
N GLU A 186 -25.33 -9.77 15.70
CA GLU A 186 -26.08 -10.76 14.93
C GLU A 186 -26.13 -10.44 13.43
N VAL A 187 -26.13 -9.14 13.08
CA VAL A 187 -26.02 -8.68 11.69
C VAL A 187 -24.59 -8.80 11.20
N GLU A 188 -23.61 -8.43 12.03
CA GLU A 188 -22.19 -8.57 11.72
C GLU A 188 -21.83 -10.04 11.41
N ALA A 189 -22.37 -10.98 12.18
CA ALA A 189 -22.13 -12.40 12.00
C ALA A 189 -22.56 -12.92 10.61
N ARG A 190 -23.58 -12.32 9.99
CA ARG A 190 -24.12 -12.73 8.66
C ARG A 190 -23.73 -11.76 7.53
N CYS A 191 -23.01 -10.69 7.83
CA CYS A 191 -22.67 -9.63 6.89
C CYS A 191 -21.64 -10.10 5.84
N ARG A 192 -21.91 -9.84 4.56
CA ARG A 192 -20.97 -10.05 3.44
C ARG A 192 -20.49 -8.76 2.77
N ARG A 193 -20.77 -7.59 3.36
CA ARG A 193 -20.22 -6.31 2.85
C ARG A 193 -18.70 -6.32 2.94
N LEU A 194 -18.03 -5.77 1.93
CA LEU A 194 -16.57 -5.68 1.93
C LEU A 194 -16.04 -4.41 2.58
N SER A 195 -16.90 -3.40 2.74
CA SER A 195 -16.59 -2.14 3.42
C SER A 195 -17.79 -1.70 4.25
N CYS A 196 -17.50 -1.22 5.46
CA CYS A 196 -18.49 -0.60 6.34
C CYS A 196 -18.65 0.90 6.07
N VAL A 197 -17.80 1.48 5.22
CA VAL A 197 -17.68 2.93 5.02
C VAL A 197 -17.81 3.35 3.56
N HIS A 198 -18.00 2.40 2.66
CA HIS A 198 -18.28 2.63 1.24
C HIS A 198 -19.54 1.86 0.79
N PRO A 199 -20.38 2.41 -0.11
CA PRO A 199 -20.32 3.77 -0.68
C PRO A 199 -20.63 4.88 0.34
N THR A 200 -21.36 4.53 1.39
CA THR A 200 -21.62 5.39 2.54
C THR A 200 -21.35 4.63 3.84
N ILE A 201 -21.15 5.39 4.93
CA ILE A 201 -20.99 4.83 6.27
C ILE A 201 -22.24 4.03 6.65
N CYS A 202 -22.04 2.75 6.97
CA CYS A 202 -23.09 1.86 7.43
C CYS A 202 -23.78 2.44 8.67
N LYS A 203 -25.12 2.47 8.64
CA LYS A 203 -25.94 2.94 9.77
C LYS A 203 -25.75 2.12 11.05
N LEU A 204 -25.28 0.88 10.92
CA LEU A 204 -24.99 -0.02 12.04
C LEU A 204 -23.52 0.04 12.48
N LEU A 205 -22.69 0.90 11.90
CA LEU A 205 -21.31 1.08 12.37
C LEU A 205 -21.29 2.08 13.54
N GLY A 206 -20.84 1.63 14.70
CA GLY A 206 -20.47 2.52 15.80
C GLY A 206 -19.27 3.37 15.39
N THR A 207 -19.42 4.69 15.43
CA THR A 207 -18.40 5.66 14.99
C THR A 207 -17.96 6.60 16.11
N ASP A 208 -18.18 6.18 17.35
CA ASP A 208 -17.78 6.93 18.53
C ASP A 208 -16.25 6.93 18.69
N HIS A 209 -15.69 8.13 18.84
CA HIS A 209 -14.26 8.33 19.09
C HIS A 209 -13.97 8.54 20.59
N GLY A 210 -14.98 8.57 21.47
CA GLY A 210 -14.84 8.76 22.91
C GLY A 210 -13.76 7.90 23.57
N PRO A 211 -13.75 6.57 23.37
CA PRO A 211 -12.73 5.69 23.93
C PRO A 211 -11.31 6.03 23.47
N LEU A 212 -11.13 6.46 22.22
CA LEU A 212 -9.83 6.87 21.69
C LEU A 212 -9.37 8.20 22.29
N ILE A 213 -10.27 9.18 22.41
CA ILE A 213 -9.99 10.47 23.05
C ILE A 213 -9.51 10.26 24.48
N GLU A 214 -10.19 9.40 25.23
CA GLU A 214 -9.84 9.09 26.61
C GLU A 214 -8.47 8.41 26.70
N LEU A 215 -8.22 7.40 25.86
CA LEU A 215 -6.91 6.75 25.78
C LEU A 215 -5.79 7.74 25.46
N MET A 216 -6.01 8.64 24.48
CA MET A 216 -5.06 9.67 24.10
C MET A 216 -4.73 10.63 25.26
N ARG A 217 -5.73 11.01 26.06
CA ARG A 217 -5.55 11.86 27.25
C ARG A 217 -4.75 11.15 28.34
N GLN A 218 -5.14 9.92 28.67
CA GLN A 218 -4.45 9.10 29.66
C GLN A 218 -3.00 8.81 29.26
N ALA A 219 -2.74 8.58 27.96
CA ALA A 219 -1.40 8.37 27.43
C ALA A 219 -0.50 9.61 27.59
N ARG A 220 -1.04 10.82 27.40
CA ARG A 220 -0.28 12.06 27.66
C ARG A 220 0.02 12.30 29.13
N ALA A 221 -0.87 11.86 30.01
CA ALA A 221 -0.72 12.04 31.45
C ALA A 221 0.29 11.06 32.08
N GLN A 222 0.84 10.11 31.31
CA GLN A 222 1.81 9.15 31.84
C GLN A 222 3.13 9.83 32.25
N PRO A 223 3.70 9.47 33.41
CA PRO A 223 5.02 9.95 33.82
C PRO A 223 6.09 9.69 32.76
N GLY A 224 6.96 10.67 32.54
CA GLY A 224 8.02 10.60 31.52
C GLY A 224 7.54 10.86 30.08
N VAL A 225 6.23 10.95 29.82
CA VAL A 225 5.69 11.31 28.51
C VAL A 225 5.50 12.82 28.40
N ARG A 226 6.15 13.44 27.41
CA ARG A 226 6.01 14.86 27.05
C ARG A 226 5.05 15.07 25.88
N LYS A 227 5.02 14.13 24.93
CA LYS A 227 4.18 14.22 23.73
C LYS A 227 3.76 12.84 23.25
N VAL A 228 2.51 12.75 22.78
CA VAL A 228 1.97 11.58 22.10
C VAL A 228 1.54 12.03 20.72
N LEU A 229 2.11 11.43 19.67
CA LEU A 229 1.80 11.78 18.29
C LEU A 229 0.86 10.74 17.65
N ILE A 230 0.07 11.18 16.68
CA ILE A 230 -0.61 10.31 15.71
C ILE A 230 0.09 10.51 14.37
N ALA A 231 0.89 9.53 13.97
CA ALA A 231 1.62 9.49 12.71
C ALA A 231 1.07 8.43 11.74
N SER A 232 0.23 7.51 12.23
CA SER A 232 -0.59 6.60 11.44
C SER A 232 -1.68 7.35 10.67
N GLY A 233 -2.09 6.80 9.53
CA GLY A 233 -3.16 7.36 8.71
C GLY A 233 -4.51 7.32 9.43
N ILE A 234 -5.34 8.33 9.19
CA ILE A 234 -6.71 8.41 9.71
C ILE A 234 -7.73 8.40 8.58
N ARG A 235 -8.96 7.97 8.90
CA ARG A 235 -10.12 8.08 8.02
C ARG A 235 -10.83 9.41 8.24
N MET A 236 -10.76 10.26 7.22
CA MET A 236 -11.27 11.64 7.23
C MET A 236 -12.80 11.67 7.36
N ASP A 237 -13.49 10.81 6.63
CA ASP A 237 -14.94 10.60 6.70
C ASP A 237 -15.43 10.24 8.10
N LEU A 238 -14.65 9.46 8.87
CA LEU A 238 -14.95 9.17 10.27
C LEU A 238 -14.60 10.34 11.20
N ALA A 239 -13.40 10.91 11.04
CA ALA A 239 -12.92 11.99 11.88
C ALA A 239 -13.85 13.21 11.87
N ARG A 240 -14.43 13.52 10.71
CA ARG A 240 -15.40 14.61 10.54
C ARG A 240 -16.68 14.46 11.36
N ARG A 241 -17.04 13.23 11.76
CA ARG A 241 -18.22 12.97 12.59
C ARG A 241 -18.02 13.34 14.06
N SER A 242 -16.79 13.62 14.48
CA SER A 242 -16.47 13.95 15.87
C SER A 242 -15.65 15.25 15.95
N PRO A 243 -16.30 16.41 16.13
CA PRO A 243 -15.61 17.67 16.40
C PRO A 243 -14.68 17.59 17.62
N GLN A 244 -15.07 16.82 18.65
CA GLN A 244 -14.25 16.60 19.83
C GLN A 244 -12.95 15.86 19.52
N TYR A 245 -13.01 14.80 18.70
CA TYR A 245 -11.81 14.08 18.25
C TYR A 245 -10.90 15.00 17.44
N MET A 246 -11.47 15.79 16.52
CA MET A 246 -10.69 16.76 15.72
C MET A 246 -9.96 17.78 16.60
N GLN A 247 -10.64 18.33 17.60
CA GLN A 247 -10.03 19.27 18.54
C GLN A 247 -8.90 18.62 19.35
N GLU A 248 -9.12 17.41 19.88
CA GLU A 248 -8.12 16.67 20.65
C GLU A 248 -6.87 16.37 19.79
N LEU A 249 -7.08 15.81 18.59
CA LEU A 249 -6.05 15.44 17.64
C LEU A 249 -5.17 16.65 17.27
N VAL A 250 -5.78 17.74 16.85
CA VAL A 250 -5.09 18.95 16.37
C VAL A 250 -4.35 19.65 17.51
N ARG A 251 -5.01 19.84 18.66
CA ARG A 251 -4.43 20.55 19.80
C ARG A 251 -3.26 19.81 20.41
N HIS A 252 -3.22 18.48 20.38
CA HIS A 252 -2.22 17.75 21.17
C HIS A 252 -1.39 16.73 20.40
N HIS A 253 -1.93 16.12 19.36
CA HIS A 253 -1.35 14.91 18.78
C HIS A 253 -0.75 15.08 17.38
N VAL A 254 -1.00 16.21 16.72
CA VAL A 254 -0.35 16.54 15.45
C VAL A 254 0.94 17.32 15.71
N GLY A 255 2.06 16.73 15.29
CA GLY A 255 3.41 17.30 15.48
C GLY A 255 3.70 18.51 14.59
N GLY A 256 3.03 18.60 13.44
CA GLY A 256 3.20 19.61 12.40
C GLY A 256 2.58 19.13 11.09
N HIS A 257 2.79 17.85 10.77
CA HIS A 257 2.19 17.20 9.62
C HIS A 257 1.19 16.13 10.07
N LEU A 258 0.00 16.12 9.47
CA LEU A 258 -0.97 15.04 9.61
C LEU A 258 -1.08 14.28 8.29
N LYS A 259 -0.80 12.97 8.33
CA LYS A 259 -0.90 12.10 7.16
C LYS A 259 -2.37 11.73 6.93
N VAL A 260 -2.81 11.94 5.70
CA VAL A 260 -4.16 11.56 5.25
C VAL A 260 -4.09 10.89 3.90
N ALA A 261 -5.06 10.02 3.62
CA ALA A 261 -5.02 9.14 2.46
C ALA A 261 -6.31 9.26 1.62
N PRO A 262 -6.48 10.38 0.88
CA PRO A 262 -7.55 10.51 -0.12
C PRO A 262 -7.36 9.55 -1.30
N GLU A 263 -6.11 9.23 -1.64
CA GLU A 263 -5.66 8.35 -2.73
C GLU A 263 -5.94 8.81 -4.15
N HIS A 264 -7.10 9.40 -4.42
CA HIS A 264 -7.46 9.99 -5.70
C HIS A 264 -8.51 11.11 -5.48
N ILE A 265 -8.96 11.74 -6.56
CA ILE A 265 -10.09 12.69 -6.54
C ILE A 265 -11.19 12.35 -7.57
N ASP A 266 -10.97 11.31 -8.36
CA ASP A 266 -11.89 10.96 -9.45
C ASP A 266 -12.94 10.01 -8.87
N PRO A 267 -14.24 10.30 -9.02
CA PRO A 267 -15.29 9.51 -8.38
C PRO A 267 -15.33 8.06 -8.85
N ASN A 268 -15.01 7.78 -10.12
CA ASN A 268 -15.00 6.42 -10.66
C ASN A 268 -13.81 5.63 -10.12
N VAL A 269 -12.63 6.25 -10.07
CA VAL A 269 -11.44 5.64 -9.46
C VAL A 269 -11.66 5.40 -7.97
N LEU A 270 -12.21 6.38 -7.24
CA LEU A 270 -12.50 6.28 -5.81
C LEU A 270 -13.54 5.20 -5.50
N ALA A 271 -14.54 5.01 -6.36
CA ALA A 271 -15.49 3.91 -6.25
C ALA A 271 -14.80 2.54 -6.37
N LEU A 272 -13.93 2.36 -7.38
CA LEU A 272 -13.13 1.15 -7.54
C LEU A 272 -12.15 0.93 -6.37
N MET A 273 -11.69 2.00 -5.74
CA MET A 273 -10.84 1.98 -4.54
C MET A 273 -11.61 1.72 -3.24
N LYS A 274 -12.95 1.82 -3.26
CA LYS A 274 -13.83 1.87 -2.08
C LYS A 274 -13.47 2.99 -1.11
N LYS A 275 -13.22 4.18 -1.66
CA LYS A 275 -12.89 5.40 -0.92
C LYS A 275 -14.04 6.41 -1.00
N PRO A 276 -14.11 7.35 -0.04
CA PRO A 276 -15.02 8.50 -0.13
C PRO A 276 -14.62 9.44 -1.28
N GLY A 277 -15.54 10.35 -1.64
CA GLY A 277 -15.31 11.40 -2.65
C GLY A 277 -14.27 12.45 -2.24
N LYS A 278 -13.90 13.32 -3.18
CA LYS A 278 -12.92 14.40 -2.93
C LYS A 278 -13.43 15.43 -1.91
N GLU A 279 -14.75 15.59 -1.83
CA GLU A 279 -15.44 16.52 -0.94
C GLU A 279 -15.08 16.19 0.52
N ASP A 280 -14.99 14.90 0.86
CA ASP A 280 -14.57 14.47 2.20
C ASP A 280 -13.18 14.94 2.59
N PHE A 281 -12.25 14.99 1.63
CA PHE A 281 -10.91 15.50 1.86
C PHE A 281 -10.90 17.04 1.96
N GLU A 282 -11.60 17.74 1.09
CA GLU A 282 -11.69 19.21 1.11
C GLU A 282 -12.30 19.73 2.42
N GLU A 283 -13.41 19.12 2.85
CA GLU A 283 -14.12 19.50 4.06
C GLU A 283 -13.33 19.16 5.33
N PHE A 284 -12.69 17.99 5.36
CA PHE A 284 -11.73 17.65 6.41
C PHE A 284 -10.58 18.67 6.47
N GLY A 285 -10.03 19.06 5.31
CA GLY A 285 -8.95 20.04 5.22
C GLY A 285 -9.36 21.45 5.69
N ARG A 286 -10.60 21.87 5.45
CA ARG A 286 -11.15 23.12 6.03
C ARG A 286 -11.20 23.04 7.55
N ALA A 287 -11.86 22.01 8.09
CA ALA A 287 -12.01 21.82 9.54
C ALA A 287 -10.66 21.70 10.25
N PHE A 288 -9.69 20.99 9.66
CA PHE A 288 -8.34 20.86 10.18
C PHE A 288 -7.60 22.21 10.25
N ARG A 289 -7.67 23.03 9.19
CA ARG A 289 -7.04 24.36 9.15
C ARG A 289 -7.69 25.33 10.15
N GLU A 290 -9.01 25.27 10.30
CA GLU A 290 -9.73 26.06 11.31
C GLU A 290 -9.31 25.67 12.74
N ALA A 291 -9.31 24.38 13.05
CA ALA A 291 -8.87 23.88 14.35
C ALA A 291 -7.39 24.21 14.63
N SER A 292 -6.52 24.14 13.61
CA SER A 292 -5.09 24.46 13.75
C SER A 292 -4.88 25.94 14.07
N ARG A 293 -5.59 26.83 13.36
CA ARG A 293 -5.59 28.28 13.64
C ARG A 293 -6.11 28.58 15.03
N ALA A 294 -7.23 27.96 15.44
CA ALA A 294 -7.78 28.12 16.78
C ALA A 294 -6.85 27.61 17.89
N ALA A 295 -6.01 26.61 17.59
CA ALA A 295 -4.98 26.11 18.49
C ALA A 295 -3.67 26.93 18.46
N GLY A 296 -3.57 27.97 17.63
CA GLY A 296 -2.35 28.77 17.46
C GLY A 296 -1.19 28.00 16.82
N LYS A 297 -1.47 26.97 16.00
CA LYS A 297 -0.46 26.08 15.42
C LYS A 297 -0.39 26.20 13.91
N GLN A 298 0.84 26.14 13.40
CA GLN A 298 1.09 25.90 11.98
C GLN A 298 1.19 24.39 11.74
N GLN A 299 0.14 23.82 11.14
CA GLN A 299 0.06 22.41 10.82
C GLN A 299 -0.44 22.22 9.39
N TYR A 300 0.01 21.13 8.75
CA TYR A 300 -0.22 20.87 7.34
C TYR A 300 -0.70 19.43 7.13
N LEU A 301 -1.57 19.25 6.14
CA LEU A 301 -1.93 17.93 5.67
C LEU A 301 -0.87 17.42 4.70
N VAL A 302 -0.49 16.16 4.86
CA VAL A 302 0.35 15.43 3.91
C VAL A 302 -0.54 14.37 3.25
N PRO A 303 -1.18 14.71 2.10
CA PRO A 303 -2.04 13.77 1.42
C PRO A 303 -1.23 12.73 0.65
N TYR A 304 -1.69 11.49 0.70
CA TYR A 304 -1.19 10.39 -0.09
C TYR A 304 -2.08 10.14 -1.30
N PHE A 305 -1.47 10.11 -2.48
CA PHE A 305 -2.13 9.87 -3.76
C PHE A 305 -1.44 8.71 -4.51
N ILE A 306 -2.26 7.91 -5.18
CA ILE A 306 -1.82 6.73 -5.93
C ILE A 306 -2.08 6.96 -7.42
N ALA A 307 -1.02 6.89 -8.22
CA ALA A 307 -1.10 6.84 -9.68
C ALA A 307 -1.37 5.40 -10.16
N SER A 308 -1.95 5.26 -11.35
CA SER A 308 -2.08 3.98 -12.08
C SER A 308 -2.83 2.87 -11.37
N HIS A 309 -3.67 3.23 -10.40
CA HIS A 309 -4.71 2.34 -9.90
C HIS A 309 -5.64 1.93 -11.07
N PRO A 310 -6.16 0.69 -11.12
CA PRO A 310 -7.19 0.32 -12.08
C PRO A 310 -8.36 1.33 -12.11
N GLY A 311 -8.75 1.75 -13.31
CA GLY A 311 -9.73 2.81 -13.55
C GLY A 311 -9.13 4.21 -13.65
N SER A 312 -7.89 4.44 -13.21
CA SER A 312 -7.22 5.74 -13.32
C SER A 312 -6.76 5.99 -14.75
N THR A 313 -7.53 6.76 -15.51
CA THR A 313 -7.20 7.18 -16.88
C THR A 313 -6.21 8.35 -16.89
N LEU A 314 -5.69 8.69 -18.06
CA LEU A 314 -4.82 9.86 -18.20
C LEU A 314 -5.55 11.16 -17.82
N ASP A 315 -6.82 11.30 -18.23
CA ASP A 315 -7.65 12.46 -17.89
C ASP A 315 -7.90 12.58 -16.38
N ALA A 316 -8.20 11.46 -15.71
CA ALA A 316 -8.38 11.42 -14.27
C ALA A 316 -7.11 11.89 -13.51
N MET A 317 -5.93 11.55 -14.04
CA MET A 317 -4.65 12.00 -13.49
C MET A 317 -4.33 13.46 -13.80
N ILE A 318 -4.77 13.98 -14.96
CA ILE A 318 -4.66 15.42 -15.29
C ILE A 318 -5.53 16.23 -14.34
N GLU A 319 -6.78 15.80 -14.10
CA GLU A 319 -7.68 16.47 -13.15
C GLU A 319 -7.12 16.42 -11.72
N LEU A 320 -6.52 15.30 -11.33
CA LEU A 320 -5.81 15.22 -10.05
C LEU A 320 -4.62 16.19 -9.98
N ALA A 321 -3.83 16.33 -11.05
CA ALA A 321 -2.73 17.30 -11.10
C ALA A 321 -3.24 18.75 -11.00
N LEU A 322 -4.35 19.08 -11.67
CA LEU A 322 -5.01 20.38 -11.55
C LEU A 322 -5.51 20.63 -10.13
N PHE A 323 -6.12 19.62 -9.49
CA PHE A 323 -6.54 19.69 -8.10
C PHE A 323 -5.37 19.99 -7.15
N LEU A 324 -4.24 19.28 -7.32
CA LEU A 324 -3.03 19.53 -6.54
C LEU A 324 -2.54 20.97 -6.72
N LYS A 325 -2.48 21.45 -7.97
CA LYS A 325 -2.06 22.82 -8.29
C LYS A 325 -2.97 23.87 -7.64
N ARG A 326 -4.29 23.76 -7.81
CA ARG A 326 -5.28 24.71 -7.27
C ARG A 326 -5.23 24.79 -5.74
N ASN A 327 -4.96 23.68 -5.08
CA ASN A 327 -4.88 23.60 -3.62
C ASN A 327 -3.46 23.81 -3.06
N GLY A 328 -2.47 24.07 -3.91
CA GLY A 328 -1.08 24.30 -3.49
C GLY A 328 -0.36 23.06 -2.97
N TYR A 329 -0.86 21.86 -3.21
CA TYR A 329 -0.22 20.63 -2.79
C TYR A 329 0.94 20.26 -3.72
N ARG A 330 2.10 19.97 -3.11
CA ARG A 330 3.30 19.51 -3.81
C ARG A 330 3.86 18.25 -3.15
N PRO A 331 3.21 17.09 -3.34
CA PRO A 331 3.60 15.85 -2.66
C PRO A 331 4.99 15.37 -3.13
N ASP A 332 5.92 15.25 -2.19
CA ASP A 332 7.25 14.70 -2.48
C ASP A 332 7.25 13.17 -2.59
N GLN A 333 6.39 12.53 -1.80
CA GLN A 333 6.19 11.08 -1.82
C GLN A 333 4.89 10.78 -2.54
N VAL A 334 5.02 10.11 -3.68
CA VAL A 334 3.89 9.65 -4.50
C VAL A 334 4.04 8.16 -4.73
N GLN A 335 2.94 7.43 -4.69
CA GLN A 335 2.94 6.01 -4.96
C GLN A 335 2.38 5.73 -6.35
N ASP A 336 3.03 4.79 -7.02
CA ASP A 336 2.45 4.13 -8.17
C ASP A 336 1.77 2.86 -7.67
N PHE A 337 0.60 2.51 -8.20
CA PHE A 337 -0.17 1.36 -7.74
C PHE A 337 0.64 0.07 -7.89
N ILE A 338 0.84 -0.65 -6.79
CA ILE A 338 1.52 -1.95 -6.82
C ILE A 338 0.44 -3.03 -6.71
N PRO A 339 0.29 -3.92 -7.70
CA PRO A 339 -0.68 -5.01 -7.65
C PRO A 339 -0.20 -6.07 -6.64
N SER A 340 -0.56 -5.92 -5.38
CA SER A 340 -0.24 -6.91 -4.35
C SER A 340 -1.09 -8.17 -4.56
N PRO A 341 -0.51 -9.38 -4.47
CA PRO A 341 -1.29 -10.61 -4.62
C PRO A 341 -2.52 -10.64 -3.71
N PHE A 342 -3.59 -11.30 -4.17
CA PHE A 342 -4.89 -11.44 -3.48
C PHE A 342 -5.76 -10.16 -3.40
N ASP A 343 -5.21 -8.96 -3.61
CA ASP A 343 -6.01 -7.73 -3.62
C ASP A 343 -7.05 -7.72 -4.75
N ILE A 344 -8.22 -7.14 -4.48
CA ILE A 344 -9.28 -6.94 -5.49
C ILE A 344 -8.74 -6.12 -6.67
N ALA A 345 -7.99 -5.04 -6.37
CA ALA A 345 -7.39 -4.20 -7.40
C ALA A 345 -6.31 -4.93 -8.21
N ALA A 346 -5.61 -5.92 -7.62
CA ALA A 346 -4.65 -6.73 -8.36
C ALA A 346 -5.34 -7.69 -9.34
N CYS A 347 -6.50 -8.26 -8.96
CA CYS A 347 -7.36 -8.97 -9.90
C CYS A 347 -7.77 -8.06 -11.05
N THR A 348 -8.30 -6.87 -10.77
CA THR A 348 -8.69 -5.91 -11.82
C THR A 348 -7.51 -5.51 -12.69
N TYR A 349 -6.32 -5.31 -12.11
CA TYR A 349 -5.11 -5.05 -12.88
C TYR A 349 -4.77 -6.21 -13.83
N HIS A 350 -4.88 -7.46 -13.36
CA HIS A 350 -4.59 -8.65 -14.16
C HIS A 350 -5.62 -8.83 -15.30
N THR A 351 -6.91 -8.85 -14.95
CA THR A 351 -8.00 -9.21 -15.86
C THR A 351 -8.48 -8.04 -16.73
N GLY A 352 -8.41 -6.81 -16.22
CA GLY A 352 -9.12 -5.66 -16.80
C GLY A 352 -10.62 -5.67 -16.48
N LEU A 353 -11.04 -6.39 -15.44
CA LEU A 353 -12.43 -6.54 -15.03
C LEU A 353 -12.60 -6.20 -13.54
N ASP A 354 -13.69 -5.53 -13.18
CA ASP A 354 -14.13 -5.50 -11.79
C ASP A 354 -14.69 -6.91 -11.43
N PRO A 355 -14.13 -7.62 -10.44
CA PRO A 355 -14.57 -8.96 -10.11
C PRO A 355 -16.02 -9.06 -9.61
N PHE A 356 -16.61 -7.96 -9.12
CA PHE A 356 -17.98 -7.94 -8.58
C PHE A 356 -19.02 -7.64 -9.65
N THR A 357 -18.77 -6.66 -10.52
CA THR A 357 -19.71 -6.25 -11.58
C THR A 357 -19.46 -6.93 -12.92
N LYS A 358 -18.27 -7.55 -13.09
CA LYS A 358 -17.74 -8.10 -14.34
C LYS A 358 -17.60 -7.09 -15.48
N GLN A 359 -17.70 -5.80 -15.16
CA GLN A 359 -17.55 -4.74 -16.15
C GLN A 359 -16.07 -4.51 -16.49
N PRO A 360 -15.75 -4.15 -17.75
CA PRO A 360 -14.40 -3.75 -18.14
C PRO A 360 -13.91 -2.52 -17.37
N VAL A 361 -12.64 -2.54 -16.98
CA VAL A 361 -11.97 -1.44 -16.27
C VAL A 361 -10.66 -1.11 -17.00
N TYR A 362 -10.42 0.18 -17.24
CA TYR A 362 -9.15 0.64 -17.81
C TYR A 362 -7.97 0.30 -16.88
N VAL A 363 -6.86 -0.19 -17.43
CA VAL A 363 -5.65 -0.49 -16.65
C VAL A 363 -4.40 0.00 -17.39
N ALA A 364 -3.63 0.87 -16.74
CA ALA A 364 -2.30 1.26 -17.19
C ALA A 364 -1.27 0.13 -16.93
N LYS A 365 -1.07 -0.74 -17.91
CA LYS A 365 -0.11 -1.86 -17.83
C LYS A 365 1.29 -1.48 -18.30
N HIS A 366 1.41 -0.68 -19.35
CA HIS A 366 2.70 -0.35 -19.92
C HIS A 366 3.46 0.65 -19.05
N LEU A 367 4.76 0.42 -18.88
CA LEU A 367 5.65 1.27 -18.07
C LEU A 367 5.60 2.74 -18.52
N ARG A 368 5.43 2.98 -19.83
CA ARG A 368 5.29 4.32 -20.40
C ARG A 368 4.08 5.04 -19.82
N ASP A 369 2.90 4.42 -19.86
CA ASP A 369 1.64 5.04 -19.42
C ASP A 369 1.66 5.30 -17.92
N ARG A 370 2.17 4.34 -17.15
CA ARG A 370 2.34 4.48 -15.70
C ARG A 370 3.29 5.62 -15.33
N LYS A 371 4.40 5.76 -16.08
CA LYS A 371 5.34 6.87 -15.89
C LYS A 371 4.68 8.22 -16.12
N LEU A 372 3.80 8.34 -17.12
CA LEU A 372 3.06 9.59 -17.39
C LEU A 372 2.14 9.95 -16.24
N GLN A 373 1.35 9.00 -15.75
CA GLN A 373 0.47 9.22 -14.61
C GLN A 373 1.24 9.61 -13.34
N ARG A 374 2.32 8.89 -13.03
CA ARG A 374 3.18 9.22 -11.89
C ARG A 374 3.79 10.63 -12.02
N ALA A 375 4.20 11.03 -13.22
CA ALA A 375 4.78 12.35 -13.47
C ALA A 375 3.76 13.48 -13.22
N LEU A 376 2.47 13.25 -13.50
CA LEU A 376 1.40 14.22 -13.26
C LEU A 376 1.22 14.57 -11.77
N LEU A 377 1.40 13.61 -10.85
CA LEU A 377 1.37 13.90 -9.39
C LEU A 377 2.50 14.83 -8.94
N GLN A 378 3.58 14.90 -9.71
CA GLN A 378 4.77 15.68 -9.42
C GLN A 378 5.07 16.65 -10.58
N PHE A 379 4.03 17.26 -11.14
CA PHE A 379 4.13 18.14 -12.31
C PHE A 379 5.07 19.34 -12.11
N PHE A 380 5.24 19.77 -10.86
CA PHE A 380 6.10 20.88 -10.46
C PHE A 380 7.60 20.52 -10.44
N LYS A 381 7.96 19.23 -10.55
CA LYS A 381 9.35 18.78 -10.55
C LYS A 381 9.94 18.92 -11.97
N PRO A 382 11.03 19.69 -12.17
CA PRO A 382 11.60 19.90 -13.50
C PRO A 382 11.96 18.61 -14.25
N GLU A 383 12.41 17.58 -13.54
CA GLU A 383 12.76 16.27 -14.11
C GLU A 383 11.59 15.46 -14.68
N ASN A 384 10.35 15.91 -14.44
CA ASN A 384 9.12 15.30 -14.96
C ASN A 384 8.50 16.11 -16.11
N TYR A 385 9.08 17.28 -16.47
CA TYR A 385 8.49 18.20 -17.45
C TYR A 385 8.13 17.53 -18.77
N PHE A 386 9.05 16.72 -19.33
CA PHE A 386 8.84 16.11 -20.66
C PHE A 386 7.76 15.02 -20.62
N GLU A 387 7.67 14.27 -19.53
CA GLU A 387 6.64 13.28 -19.29
C GLU A 387 5.27 13.95 -19.10
N VAL A 388 5.19 15.02 -18.32
CA VAL A 388 3.94 15.79 -18.14
C VAL A 388 3.49 16.42 -19.44
N ARG A 389 4.41 17.05 -20.18
CA ARG A 389 4.09 17.63 -21.49
C ARG A 389 3.53 16.58 -22.44
N ARG A 390 4.17 15.41 -22.51
CA ARG A 390 3.68 14.29 -23.34
C ARG A 390 2.30 13.82 -22.89
N ALA A 391 2.04 13.74 -21.59
CA ALA A 391 0.73 13.37 -21.07
C ALA A 391 -0.36 14.36 -21.53
N LEU A 392 -0.08 15.66 -21.44
CA LEU A 392 -1.00 16.72 -21.86
C LEU A 392 -1.24 16.69 -23.38
N GLU A 393 -0.19 16.54 -24.19
CA GLU A 393 -0.28 16.41 -25.65
C GLU A 393 -1.09 15.17 -26.05
N GLN A 394 -0.90 14.03 -25.38
CA GLN A 394 -1.65 12.80 -25.63
C GLN A 394 -3.14 12.92 -25.27
N ALA A 395 -3.47 13.71 -24.25
CA ALA A 395 -4.85 13.99 -23.85
C ALA A 395 -5.47 15.18 -24.62
N GLY A 396 -4.74 15.80 -25.56
CA GLY A 396 -5.20 17.00 -26.27
C GLY A 396 -5.31 18.26 -25.41
N ARG A 397 -4.76 18.27 -24.20
CA ARG A 397 -4.83 19.35 -23.21
C ARG A 397 -3.71 20.39 -23.38
N HIS A 398 -3.59 20.93 -24.59
CA HIS A 398 -2.60 21.97 -24.90
C HIS A 398 -2.87 23.28 -24.14
N ASP A 399 -4.12 23.52 -23.72
CA ASP A 399 -4.53 24.63 -22.84
C ASP A 399 -3.75 24.67 -21.52
N LEU A 400 -3.26 23.52 -21.06
CA LEU A 400 -2.49 23.40 -19.83
C LEU A 400 -0.99 23.65 -20.01
N ILE A 401 -0.54 24.03 -21.21
CA ILE A 401 0.87 24.31 -21.53
C ILE A 401 1.02 25.80 -21.86
N GLY A 402 1.67 26.56 -20.97
CA GLY A 402 1.77 28.00 -21.14
C GLY A 402 2.23 28.73 -19.89
N ASN A 403 2.27 30.06 -19.96
CA ASN A 403 2.68 30.91 -18.84
C ASN A 403 1.48 31.44 -18.02
N GLY A 404 0.26 31.03 -18.35
CA GLY A 404 -0.95 31.44 -17.65
C GLY A 404 -1.03 30.85 -16.23
N CYS A 405 -1.78 31.51 -15.35
CA CYS A 405 -2.02 31.03 -13.99
C CYS A 405 -2.69 29.65 -13.97
N ASP A 406 -3.48 29.30 -14.98
CA ASP A 406 -4.17 28.01 -15.09
C ASP A 406 -3.30 26.92 -15.75
N CYS A 407 -2.24 27.26 -16.49
CA CYS A 407 -1.39 26.29 -17.19
C CYS A 407 -0.60 25.39 -16.24
N LEU A 408 -0.73 24.07 -16.34
CA LEU A 408 -0.06 23.11 -15.45
C LEU A 408 1.48 23.19 -15.52
N ILE A 409 2.03 23.44 -16.73
CA ILE A 409 3.47 23.57 -16.98
C ILE A 409 3.78 24.75 -17.93
N PRO A 410 5.00 25.32 -17.89
CA PRO A 410 5.42 26.39 -18.81
C PRO A 410 5.54 25.90 -20.27
N ALA A 411 5.39 26.83 -21.22
CA ALA A 411 5.51 26.54 -22.66
C ALA A 411 6.88 25.97 -23.06
N HIS A 412 7.93 26.46 -22.42
CA HIS A 412 9.31 26.04 -22.65
C HIS A 412 9.85 25.26 -21.45
N PRO A 413 10.68 24.22 -21.68
CA PRO A 413 11.29 23.45 -20.60
C PRO A 413 12.22 24.33 -19.76
N PRO A 414 12.12 24.29 -18.42
CA PRO A 414 13.10 24.92 -17.54
C PRO A 414 14.52 24.38 -17.79
N LYS A 415 15.57 25.18 -17.57
CA LYS A 415 16.98 24.75 -17.69
C LYS A 415 17.25 23.44 -16.92
N ALA A 416 16.77 23.37 -15.67
CA ALA A 416 16.89 22.18 -14.82
C ALA A 416 16.25 20.91 -15.44
N ALA A 417 15.16 21.04 -16.20
CA ALA A 417 14.53 19.93 -16.89
C ALA A 417 15.42 19.40 -18.04
N ILE A 418 16.03 20.31 -18.80
CA ILE A 418 16.97 19.98 -19.88
C ILE A 418 18.20 19.26 -19.31
N GLU A 419 18.76 19.77 -18.23
CA GLU A 419 19.90 19.16 -17.53
C GLU A 419 19.57 17.77 -16.97
N ALA A 420 18.41 17.61 -16.32
CA ALA A 420 17.95 16.32 -15.81
C ALA A 420 17.82 15.28 -16.93
N ARG A 421 17.29 15.68 -18.10
CA ARG A 421 17.21 14.83 -19.29
C ARG A 421 18.60 14.45 -19.82
N ARG A 422 19.54 15.40 -19.88
CA ARG A 422 20.93 15.14 -20.28
C ARG A 422 21.62 14.13 -19.35
N ARG A 423 21.49 14.31 -18.03
CA ARG A 423 22.04 13.39 -17.03
C ARG A 423 21.49 11.97 -17.17
N ARG A 424 20.17 11.82 -17.36
CA ARG A 424 19.54 10.50 -17.58
C ARG A 424 20.03 9.83 -18.85
N ALA A 425 20.19 10.59 -19.94
CA ALA A 425 20.74 10.06 -21.18
C ALA A 425 22.18 9.57 -20.98
N GLN A 426 23.05 10.39 -20.37
CA GLN A 426 24.44 10.02 -20.07
C GLN A 426 24.53 8.77 -19.20
N ALA A 427 23.69 8.65 -18.16
CA ALA A 427 23.65 7.46 -17.31
C ALA A 427 23.22 6.20 -18.08
N ALA A 428 22.29 6.31 -19.03
CA ALA A 428 21.89 5.20 -19.90
C ALA A 428 22.99 4.78 -20.88
N PHE A 429 23.86 5.70 -21.29
CA PHE A 429 25.04 5.41 -22.13
C PHE A 429 26.27 4.93 -21.33
N ALA A 430 26.27 5.06 -20.00
CA ALA A 430 27.35 4.62 -19.13
C ALA A 430 27.22 3.13 -18.71
N GLY A 431 26.11 2.47 -19.04
CA GLY A 431 25.96 1.02 -18.93
C GLY A 431 26.42 0.33 -20.21
N ASP A 432 27.38 -0.60 -20.07
CA ASP A 432 28.00 -1.48 -21.07
C ASP A 432 27.71 -1.23 -22.56
N HIS A 433 28.80 -0.90 -23.26
CA HIS A 433 29.09 -0.98 -24.71
C HIS A 433 29.41 0.38 -25.34
N TYR A 434 30.67 0.81 -25.23
CA TYR A 434 31.35 1.45 -26.36
C TYR A 434 32.86 1.22 -26.25
N HIS A 435 33.42 0.48 -27.21
CA HIS A 435 34.85 0.56 -27.50
C HIS A 435 35.17 2.02 -27.80
N ALA A 436 35.96 2.66 -26.94
CA ALA A 436 36.53 3.96 -27.26
C ALA A 436 37.42 3.81 -28.49
N VAL A 437 37.01 4.39 -29.62
CA VAL A 437 37.92 4.61 -30.75
C VAL A 437 38.97 5.62 -30.24
N PRO A 438 40.28 5.28 -30.22
CA PRO A 438 41.27 6.21 -29.73
C PRO A 438 41.33 7.43 -30.66
N SER A 439 41.22 8.63 -30.09
CA SER A 439 41.41 9.85 -30.86
C SER A 439 42.86 9.92 -31.36
N ARG A 440 43.02 10.27 -32.63
CA ARG A 440 44.30 10.28 -33.36
C ARG A 440 45.13 11.53 -33.04
N ALA A 441 45.21 11.92 -31.78
CA ALA A 441 45.90 13.12 -31.33
C ALA A 441 46.65 12.85 -30.02
N LYS A 442 47.63 11.94 -30.06
CA LYS A 442 48.80 11.82 -29.17
C LYS A 442 49.60 10.58 -29.59
N ALA A 443 50.23 10.64 -30.75
CA ALA A 443 51.20 9.64 -31.20
C ALA A 443 52.36 10.35 -31.91
N LYS A 444 53.09 11.18 -31.16
CA LYS A 444 54.47 11.55 -31.47
C LYS A 444 55.22 11.53 -30.14
N HIS A 445 56.31 10.75 -30.11
CA HIS A 445 57.16 10.37 -28.96
C HIS A 445 56.85 9.02 -28.30
N ALA A 446 57.29 7.95 -28.95
CA ALA A 446 58.04 6.87 -28.32
C ALA A 446 58.65 6.00 -29.44
N VAL A 447 59.96 6.15 -29.63
CA VAL A 447 60.79 5.30 -30.47
C VAL A 447 61.42 4.23 -29.58
N GLN A 448 61.50 3.00 -30.10
CA GLN A 448 62.39 1.88 -29.71
C GLN A 448 62.11 1.08 -28.42
N THR A 449 61.62 -0.16 -28.55
CA THR A 449 62.39 -1.43 -28.52
C THR A 449 61.49 -2.63 -28.11
N GLY A 450 61.67 -3.79 -28.77
CA GLY A 450 61.31 -5.12 -28.24
C GLY A 450 60.05 -5.81 -28.79
N SER A 451 60.23 -6.82 -29.65
CA SER A 451 59.24 -7.82 -30.12
C SER A 451 59.09 -9.00 -29.12
N PRO A 452 58.32 -10.09 -29.40
CA PRO A 452 56.87 -10.22 -29.60
C PRO A 452 56.24 -11.42 -28.81
N GLY A 453 54.91 -11.46 -28.64
CA GLY A 453 54.16 -12.68 -28.25
C GLY A 453 52.88 -12.35 -27.47
N ALA A 454 51.73 -13.00 -27.61
CA ALA A 454 51.29 -14.15 -28.38
C ALA A 454 49.79 -13.96 -28.69
N LYS A 455 49.33 -14.58 -29.78
CA LYS A 455 47.95 -14.53 -30.31
C LYS A 455 46.96 -15.23 -29.36
N GLN A 456 45.84 -14.58 -29.03
CA GLN A 456 44.62 -15.27 -28.58
C GLN A 456 43.58 -15.27 -29.70
N ALA A 457 43.19 -16.47 -30.10
CA ALA A 457 42.24 -16.76 -31.16
C ALA A 457 40.80 -16.47 -30.71
N GLY A 458 40.09 -15.64 -31.48
CA GLY A 458 38.66 -15.40 -31.30
C GLY A 458 37.83 -16.56 -31.84
N TYR A 459 36.96 -17.12 -30.99
CA TYR A 459 35.91 -18.06 -31.39
C TYR A 459 34.69 -17.29 -31.88
N ARG A 460 34.29 -17.52 -33.14
CA ARG A 460 33.15 -16.88 -33.82
C ARG A 460 32.10 -17.96 -34.13
N PRO A 461 30.91 -17.96 -33.49
CA PRO A 461 29.93 -19.03 -33.65
C PRO A 461 29.10 -18.83 -34.92
N GLY A 462 29.11 -19.82 -35.80
CA GLY A 462 28.31 -19.80 -37.03
C GLY A 462 28.69 -20.87 -38.04
N ARG A 463 28.55 -22.16 -37.68
CA ARG A 463 28.47 -23.22 -38.69
C ARG A 463 27.51 -24.33 -38.30
N LYS A 464 26.50 -24.55 -39.16
CA LYS A 464 25.62 -25.71 -39.17
C LYS A 464 26.42 -26.93 -39.60
N THR A 465 26.34 -28.02 -38.82
CA THR A 465 26.14 -29.43 -39.25
C THR A 465 26.75 -30.38 -38.21
N ALA A 466 25.89 -31.17 -37.57
CA ALA A 466 26.30 -32.44 -36.97
C ALA A 466 25.23 -33.47 -37.33
N ARG A 467 25.51 -34.23 -38.38
CA ARG A 467 24.85 -35.51 -38.66
C ARG A 467 25.23 -36.48 -37.53
N ARG A 468 24.23 -37.12 -36.92
CA ARG A 468 24.39 -38.36 -36.16
C ARG A 468 24.96 -39.44 -37.08
N ARG A 469 25.93 -40.21 -36.60
CA ARG A 469 26.28 -41.50 -37.17
C ARG A 469 26.43 -42.53 -36.05
N ASP A 470 25.85 -43.68 -36.31
CA ASP A 470 25.73 -44.86 -35.47
C ASP A 470 27.06 -45.51 -35.10
N GLY A 471 27.07 -46.19 -33.94
CA GLY A 471 27.51 -47.59 -33.88
C GLY A 471 28.79 -47.96 -33.12
N LYS A 472 28.57 -48.76 -32.06
CA LYS A 472 29.35 -49.92 -31.56
C LYS A 472 30.66 -49.67 -30.77
N ARG A 473 30.64 -50.01 -29.47
CA ARG A 473 30.85 -51.39 -28.98
C ARG A 473 30.07 -51.63 -27.70
#